data_AF-A0A6I7FAK4-F1
#
_entry.id   AF-A0A6I7FAK4-F1
#
_cell.length_a   1.000
_cell.length_b   1.000
_cell.length_c   1.000
_cell.angle_alpha   90.00
_cell.angle_beta   90.00
_cell.angle_gamma   90.00
#
_symmetry.space_group_name_H-M   'P 1'
#
loop_
_entity.id
_entity.type
_entity.pdbx_description
1 polymer ?
#
loop_
_entity_poly.entity_id
_entity_poly.type
_entity_poly.pdbx_seq_one_letter_code
_entity_poly.pdbx_strand_id
1 'polypeptide(L)'
;MKMNQFLESDLRMAIFEVICIEELARMLVRAVHEGDSERAENAIRDIQKSHNELNRLRENKRKFSDAMKIMEQSQSPTELIEKLERMF
;
A
#
# COMPACT_ATOMS: atom_id res chain seq x y z
N MET A 1 12.07 10.32 15.68
CA MET A 1 12.88 9.51 14.73
C MET A 1 12.16 8.29 14.18
N LYS A 2 11.41 7.48 14.96
CA LYS A 2 10.76 6.25 14.45
C LYS A 2 9.65 6.48 13.41
N MET A 3 8.96 7.62 13.45
CA MET A 3 7.81 7.92 12.59
C MET A 3 8.18 8.08 11.10
N ASN A 4 9.33 8.70 10.81
CA ASN A 4 9.86 8.80 9.44
C ASN A 4 10.29 7.44 8.89
N GLN A 5 10.77 6.52 9.74
CA GLN A 5 11.20 5.19 9.31
C GLN A 5 10.03 4.31 8.86
N PHE A 6 8.86 4.42 9.51
CA PHE A 6 7.65 3.71 9.10
C PHE A 6 7.17 4.17 7.71
N LEU A 7 7.07 5.49 7.50
CA LEU A 7 6.70 6.05 6.21
C LEU A 7 7.72 5.76 5.11
N GLU A 8 9.01 5.77 5.43
CA GLU A 8 10.06 5.43 4.48
C GLU A 8 10.01 3.95 4.08
N SER A 9 9.76 3.06 5.03
CA SER A 9 9.58 1.63 4.78
C SER A 9 8.37 1.36 3.87
N ASP A 10 7.20 1.94 4.20
CA ASP A 10 5.99 1.79 3.40
C ASP A 10 6.16 2.38 1.99
N LEU A 11 6.89 3.49 1.86
CA LEU A 11 7.20 4.08 0.56
C LEU A 11 8.12 3.19 -0.27
N ARG A 12 9.18 2.63 0.33
CA ARG A 12 10.07 1.67 -0.34
C ARG A 12 9.30 0.44 -0.82
N MET A 13 8.40 -0.07 0.01
CA MET A 13 7.54 -1.21 -0.35
C MET A 13 6.59 -0.86 -1.49
N ALA A 14 5.97 0.33 -1.47
CA ALA A 14 5.13 0.79 -2.56
C ALA A 14 5.89 0.89 -3.90
N ILE A 15 7.13 1.40 -3.87
CA ILE A 15 7.98 1.44 -5.07
C ILE A 15 8.27 0.03 -5.59
N PHE A 16 8.58 -0.90 -4.69
CA PHE A 16 8.82 -2.30 -5.06
C PHE A 16 7.61 -2.94 -5.72
N GLU A 17 6.41 -2.79 -5.13
CA GLU A 17 5.18 -3.36 -5.70
C GLU A 17 4.84 -2.78 -7.07
N VAL A 18 5.08 -1.48 -7.30
CA VAL A 18 4.89 -0.87 -8.63
C VAL A 18 5.84 -1.48 -9.66
N ILE A 19 7.13 -1.65 -9.32
CA ILE A 19 8.10 -2.29 -10.20
C ILE A 19 7.69 -3.74 -10.50
N CYS A 20 7.25 -4.49 -9.50
CA CYS A 20 6.76 -5.86 -9.69
C CYS A 20 5.56 -5.90 -10.65
N ILE A 21 4.60 -4.99 -10.51
CA ILE A 21 3.45 -4.91 -11.43
C ILE A 21 3.91 -4.62 -12.86
N GLU A 22 4.86 -3.71 -13.07
CA GLU A 22 5.38 -3.41 -14.41
C GLU A 22 6.06 -4.63 -15.05
N GLU A 23 6.85 -5.38 -14.29
CA GLU A 23 7.51 -6.60 -14.77
C GLU A 23 6.48 -7.70 -15.09
N LEU A 24 5.52 -7.93 -14.20
CA LEU A 24 4.46 -8.91 -14.39
C LEU A 24 3.56 -8.53 -15.57
N ALA A 25 3.29 -7.24 -15.80
CA ALA A 25 2.53 -6.77 -16.96
C ALA A 25 3.27 -7.09 -18.27
N ARG A 26 4.60 -6.92 -18.32
CA ARG A 26 5.41 -7.32 -19.48
C ARG A 26 5.37 -8.84 -19.68
N MET A 27 5.43 -9.62 -18.61
CA MET A 27 5.30 -11.08 -18.68
C MET A 27 3.92 -11.51 -19.19
N LEU A 28 2.85 -10.87 -18.71
CA LEU A 28 1.49 -11.11 -19.17
C LEU A 28 1.35 -10.83 -20.66
N VAL A 29 1.86 -9.70 -21.14
CA VAL A 29 1.83 -9.36 -22.57
C VAL A 29 2.54 -10.45 -23.39
N ARG A 30 3.71 -10.93 -22.96
CA ARG A 30 4.43 -12.01 -23.66
C ARG A 30 3.65 -13.32 -23.66
N ALA A 31 3.13 -13.74 -22.50
CA ALA A 31 2.33 -14.96 -22.38
C ALA A 31 1.11 -14.95 -23.29
N VAL A 32 0.41 -13.81 -23.37
CA VAL A 32 -0.73 -13.63 -24.29
C VAL A 32 -0.30 -13.75 -25.76
N HIS A 33 0.83 -13.16 -26.15
CA HIS A 33 1.35 -13.30 -27.52
C HIS A 33 1.79 -14.72 -27.86
N GLU A 34 2.31 -15.45 -26.88
CA GLU A 34 2.77 -16.84 -27.01
C GLU A 34 1.60 -17.85 -26.97
N GLY A 35 0.39 -17.41 -26.61
CA GLY A 35 -0.76 -18.30 -26.41
C GLY A 35 -0.65 -19.15 -25.14
N ASP A 36 0.24 -18.79 -24.22
CA ASP A 36 0.46 -19.47 -22.95
C ASP A 36 -0.53 -18.94 -21.89
N SER A 37 -1.70 -19.58 -21.84
CA SER A 37 -2.79 -19.18 -20.95
C SER A 37 -2.44 -19.37 -19.47
N GLU A 38 -1.69 -20.42 -19.11
CA GLU A 38 -1.31 -20.70 -17.73
C GLU A 38 -0.40 -19.59 -17.19
N ARG A 39 0.60 -19.20 -17.98
CA ARG A 39 1.52 -18.12 -17.61
C ARG A 39 0.81 -16.76 -17.55
N ALA A 40 -0.15 -16.52 -18.43
CA ALA A 40 -0.98 -15.32 -18.39
C ALA A 40 -1.83 -15.25 -17.12
N GLU A 41 -2.51 -16.34 -16.75
CA GLU A 41 -3.31 -16.42 -15.53
C GLU A 41 -2.46 -16.22 -14.26
N ASN A 42 -1.26 -16.81 -14.22
CA ASN A 42 -0.34 -16.62 -13.11
C ASN A 42 0.12 -15.16 -12.98
N ALA A 43 0.49 -14.52 -14.09
CA ALA A 43 0.87 -13.11 -14.09
C ALA A 43 -0.27 -12.20 -13.63
N ILE A 44 -1.51 -12.44 -14.07
CA ILE A 44 -2.69 -11.69 -13.61
C ILE A 44 -2.88 -11.83 -12.10
N ARG A 45 -2.80 -13.06 -11.58
CA ARG A 45 -2.95 -13.35 -10.14
C ARG A 45 -1.93 -12.61 -9.31
N ASP A 46 -0.68 -12.57 -9.75
CA ASP A 46 0.39 -11.91 -9.01
C ASP A 46 0.28 -10.38 -9.11
N ILE A 47 -0.14 -9.82 -10.26
CA ILE A 47 -0.47 -8.39 -10.38
C ILE A 47 -1.56 -8.01 -9.36
N GLN A 48 -2.61 -8.83 -9.22
CA GLN A 48 -3.68 -8.58 -8.26
C GLN A 48 -3.17 -8.57 -6.82
N LYS A 49 -2.23 -9.46 -6.46
CA LYS A 49 -1.62 -9.47 -5.12
C LYS A 49 -0.86 -8.18 -4.85
N SER A 50 0.03 -7.76 -5.76
CA SER A 50 0.77 -6.51 -5.64
C SER A 50 -0.14 -5.28 -5.58
N HIS A 51 -1.21 -5.27 -6.39
CA HIS A 51 -2.20 -4.20 -6.36
C HIS A 51 -2.95 -4.13 -5.01
N ASN A 52 -3.29 -5.27 -4.42
CA ASN A 52 -3.90 -5.32 -3.09
C ASN A 52 -2.97 -4.79 -2.01
N GLU A 53 -1.68 -5.09 -2.11
CA GLU A 53 -0.68 -4.57 -1.19
C GLU A 53 -0.51 -3.05 -1.32
N LEU A 54 -0.50 -2.51 -2.55
CA LEU A 54 -0.53 -1.07 -2.77
C LEU A 54 -1.75 -0.39 -2.15
N ASN A 55 -2.92 -1.03 -2.23
CA ASN A 55 -4.13 -0.51 -1.58
C ASN A 55 -4.01 -0.52 -0.05
N ARG A 56 -3.41 -1.57 0.53
CA ARG A 56 -3.12 -1.65 1.97
C ARG A 56 -2.18 -0.53 2.42
N LEU A 57 -1.08 -0.31 1.69
CA LEU A 57 -0.11 0.76 1.97
C LEU A 57 -0.75 2.15 1.84
N ARG A 58 -1.58 2.37 0.81
CA ARG A 58 -2.32 3.63 0.63
C ARG A 58 -3.26 3.90 1.81
N GLU A 59 -3.96 2.88 2.28
CA GLU A 59 -4.86 3.00 3.42
C GLU A 59 -4.12 3.26 4.73
N ASN A 60 -2.96 2.61 4.95
CA ASN A 60 -2.10 2.91 6.10
C ASN A 60 -1.64 4.36 6.10
N LYS A 61 -1.20 4.88 4.95
CA LYS A 61 -0.82 6.29 4.80
C LYS A 61 -1.99 7.23 5.11
N ARG A 62 -3.20 6.91 4.66
CA ARG A 62 -4.40 7.70 4.95
C ARG A 62 -4.69 7.73 6.46
N LYS A 63 -4.76 6.58 7.11
CA LYS A 63 -4.98 6.47 8.57
C LYS A 63 -3.91 7.22 9.35
N PHE A 64 -2.66 7.11 8.95
CA PHE A 64 -1.56 7.86 9.55
C PHE A 64 -1.74 9.38 9.40
N SER A 65 -2.08 9.86 8.20
CA SER A 65 -2.34 11.28 7.97
C SER A 65 -3.52 11.79 8.78
N ASP A 66 -4.57 10.99 8.95
CA ASP A 66 -5.74 11.34 9.75
C ASP A 66 -5.39 11.41 11.24
N ALA A 67 -4.61 10.45 11.75
CA ALA A 67 -4.10 10.46 13.12
C ALA A 67 -3.21 11.68 13.41
N MET A 68 -2.36 12.09 12.47
CA MET A 68 -1.53 13.29 12.59
C MET A 68 -2.38 14.57 12.69
N LYS A 69 -3.44 14.70 11.89
CA LYS A 69 -4.37 15.84 12.00
C LYS A 69 -5.05 15.88 13.35
N ILE A 70 -5.48 14.72 13.87
CA ILE A 70 -6.09 14.63 15.21
C ILE A 70 -5.09 15.07 16.28
N MET A 71 -3.82 14.63 16.19
CA MET A 71 -2.76 15.06 17.09
C MET A 71 -2.56 16.57 17.08
N GLU A 72 -2.53 17.20 15.90
CA GLU A 72 -2.36 18.65 15.75
C GLU A 72 -3.56 19.46 16.26
N GLN A 73 -4.77 18.90 16.17
CA GLN A 73 -6.02 19.58 16.55
C GLN A 73 -6.46 19.36 18.00
N SER A 74 -5.85 18.40 18.70
CA SER A 74 -6.25 18.06 20.07
C SER A 74 -5.69 19.06 21.07
N GLN A 75 -6.55 19.56 21.96
CA GLN A 75 -6.18 20.56 22.96
C GLN A 75 -5.75 19.95 24.30
N SER A 76 -6.05 18.66 24.50
CA SER A 76 -5.63 17.90 25.68
C SER A 76 -5.28 16.45 25.35
N PRO A 77 -4.45 15.79 26.20
CA PRO A 77 -4.13 14.37 26.03
C PRO A 77 -5.35 13.46 26.09
N THR A 78 -6.36 13.77 26.91
CA THR A 78 -7.59 12.97 27.03
C THR A 78 -8.40 13.01 25.74
N GLU A 79 -8.60 14.22 25.20
CA GLU A 79 -9.30 14.41 23.92
C GLU A 79 -8.58 13.70 22.77
N LEU A 80 -7.24 13.74 22.76
CA LEU A 80 -6.43 13.02 21.79
C LEU A 80 -6.68 11.51 21.83
N ILE A 81 -6.65 10.91 23.03
CA ILE A 81 -6.87 9.48 23.21
C ILE A 81 -8.27 9.09 22.71
N GLU A 82 -9.31 9.80 23.12
CA GLU A 82 -10.69 9.53 22.71
C GLU A 82 -10.89 9.63 21.19
N LYS A 83 -10.25 10.61 20.53
CA LYS A 83 -10.34 10.79 19.07
C LYS A 83 -9.60 9.68 18.31
N LEU A 84 -8.45 9.23 18.81
CA LEU A 84 -7.68 8.13 18.19
C LEU A 84 -8.37 6.77 18.36
N GLU A 85 -8.98 6.50 19.51
CA GLU A 85 -9.71 5.25 19.75
C GLU A 85 -10.89 5.04 18.78
N ARG A 86 -11.55 6.12 18.35
CA ARG A 86 -12.66 6.06 17.37
C ARG A 86 -12.24 5.72 15.94
N MET A 87 -10.93 5.68 15.65
CA MET A 87 -10.41 5.35 14.32
C MET A 87 -10.21 3.85 14.08
N PHE A 88 -10.16 3.05 15.14
CA PHE A 88 -9.84 1.63 15.13
C PHE A 88 -11.06 0.77 15.50
#